data_AF-A0A817VBE2-F1
#
_entry.id   AF-A0A817VBE2-F1
#
_cell.length_a   1.000
_cell.length_b   1.000
_cell.length_c   1.000
_cell.angle_alpha   90.00
_cell.angle_beta   90.00
_cell.angle_gamma   90.00
#
_symmetry.space_group_name_H-M   'P 1'
#
loop_
_entity.id
_entity.type
_entity.pdbx_description
1 polymer ?
#
loop_
_entity_poly.entity_id
_entity_poly.type
_entity_poly.pdbx_seq_one_letter_code
_entity_poly.pdbx_strand_id
1 'polypeptide(L)'
;MTDGMPRHCVPECKNNGTCISQNTCSCPSGYTGPTCEVQSVELCPDNETRGKKLHLLVTFGNGSSQYSQATPDRFNFSTSYTQQFQPITYDGSFSFINRINDDTKGAWHTDATDHTGDPGGYMFLVNADPRPGQFYNSTVNNLCIGLRYEFSAYLANIVRPFGTIKPNVRFEIRSPPPENRLIVQSFSGEVPEEKTLTWRKYGLSFIAPSSTIVLLMISNAPGGGGNDLAIDDIAFTVCSNKDSGFCPSK
;
A
#
# COMPACT_ATOMS: atom_id res chain seq x y z
N MET A 1 -20.13 -45.50 -8.85
CA MET A 1 -18.76 -45.02 -9.07
C MET A 1 -18.88 -43.61 -9.65
N THR A 2 -18.79 -42.57 -8.83
CA THR A 2 -18.71 -41.18 -9.33
C THR A 2 -17.25 -40.86 -9.54
N ASP A 3 -16.82 -40.97 -10.79
CA ASP A 3 -15.49 -40.56 -11.24
C ASP A 3 -15.38 -39.04 -11.02
N GLY A 4 -14.54 -38.64 -10.06
CA GLY A 4 -14.38 -37.24 -9.67
C GLY A 4 -13.65 -36.49 -10.77
N MET A 5 -14.28 -35.46 -11.33
CA MET A 5 -13.70 -34.55 -12.33
C MET A 5 -12.27 -34.12 -11.91
N PRO A 6 -11.28 -34.10 -12.83
CA PRO A 6 -9.92 -33.73 -12.48
C PRO A 6 -9.88 -32.31 -11.89
N ARG A 7 -9.18 -32.17 -10.76
CA ARG A 7 -9.02 -30.91 -10.04
C ARG A 7 -8.21 -29.94 -10.89
N HIS A 8 -8.89 -29.03 -11.56
CA HIS A 8 -8.30 -28.09 -12.49
C HIS A 8 -8.46 -26.66 -12.00
N CYS A 9 -7.37 -25.90 -12.06
CA CYS A 9 -7.31 -24.50 -11.67
C CYS A 9 -6.91 -23.69 -12.90
N VAL A 10 -7.74 -22.72 -13.28
CA VAL A 10 -7.44 -21.72 -14.32
C VAL A 10 -7.69 -20.34 -13.70
N PRO A 11 -6.64 -19.55 -13.41
CA PRO A 11 -5.22 -19.78 -13.72
C PRO A 11 -4.58 -20.90 -12.87
N GLU A 12 -3.45 -21.44 -13.33
CA GLU A 12 -2.70 -22.45 -12.58
C GLU A 12 -2.16 -21.90 -11.25
N CYS A 13 -2.09 -22.78 -10.24
CA CYS A 13 -1.43 -22.47 -8.98
C CYS A 13 0.07 -22.22 -9.22
N LYS A 14 0.58 -21.09 -8.73
CA LYS A 14 1.98 -20.68 -8.80
C LYS A 14 2.74 -21.17 -7.58
N ASN A 15 4.07 -21.01 -7.60
CA ASN A 15 4.95 -21.22 -6.45
C ASN A 15 4.74 -22.57 -5.72
N ASN A 16 4.61 -23.67 -6.48
CA ASN A 16 4.31 -25.02 -5.97
C ASN A 16 2.97 -25.18 -5.23
N GLY A 17 2.01 -24.29 -5.45
CA GLY A 17 0.62 -24.48 -5.01
C GLY A 17 -0.02 -25.72 -5.63
N THR A 18 -0.86 -26.41 -4.86
CA THR A 18 -1.59 -27.61 -5.31
C THR A 18 -3.06 -27.28 -5.55
N CYS A 19 -3.60 -27.64 -6.72
CA CYS A 19 -5.03 -27.46 -6.99
C CYS A 19 -5.84 -28.50 -6.20
N ILE A 20 -6.58 -28.04 -5.18
CA ILE A 20 -7.32 -28.93 -4.27
C ILE A 20 -8.81 -29.02 -4.59
N SER A 21 -9.35 -28.05 -5.34
CA SER A 21 -10.70 -28.04 -5.91
C SER A 21 -10.74 -27.12 -7.14
N GLN A 22 -11.87 -27.08 -7.85
CA GLN A 22 -12.03 -26.25 -9.04
C GLN A 22 -11.68 -24.78 -8.73
N ASN A 23 -10.64 -24.26 -9.39
CA ASN A 23 -10.10 -22.91 -9.18
C ASN A 23 -9.73 -22.57 -7.72
N THR A 24 -9.33 -23.57 -6.92
CA THR A 24 -8.87 -23.34 -5.53
C THR A 24 -7.50 -23.97 -5.31
N CYS A 25 -6.52 -23.11 -5.00
CA CYS A 25 -5.17 -23.53 -4.69
C CYS A 25 -4.96 -23.69 -3.18
N SER A 26 -4.30 -24.78 -2.79
CA SER A 26 -3.65 -24.91 -1.49
C SER A 26 -2.21 -24.42 -1.65
N CYS A 27 -1.85 -23.37 -0.91
CA CYS A 27 -0.54 -22.76 -1.01
C CYS A 27 0.43 -23.37 -0.01
N PRO A 28 1.68 -23.66 -0.41
CA PRO A 28 2.71 -24.08 0.52
C PRO A 28 3.03 -22.96 1.53
N SER A 29 3.62 -23.33 2.67
CA SER A 29 4.16 -22.37 3.64
C SER A 29 5.02 -21.33 2.92
N GLY A 30 4.81 -20.06 3.22
CA GLY A 30 5.50 -18.99 2.51
C GLY A 30 4.67 -18.33 1.42
N TYR A 31 3.48 -18.84 1.06
CA TYR A 31 2.65 -18.30 -0.04
C TYR A 31 1.15 -18.24 0.28
N THR A 32 0.45 -17.25 -0.28
CA THR A 32 -1.00 -16.99 -0.20
C THR A 32 -1.52 -16.41 -1.54
N GLY A 33 -2.82 -16.12 -1.61
CA GLY A 33 -3.49 -15.60 -2.82
C GLY A 33 -4.24 -16.69 -3.60
N PRO A 34 -5.18 -16.32 -4.48
CA PRO A 34 -6.00 -17.27 -5.26
C PRO A 34 -5.20 -18.32 -6.05
N THR A 35 -3.99 -17.95 -6.49
CA THR A 35 -3.06 -18.82 -7.21
C THR A 35 -1.72 -18.96 -6.50
N CYS A 36 -1.63 -18.69 -5.19
CA CYS A 36 -0.37 -18.73 -4.43
C CYS A 36 0.70 -17.76 -4.95
N GLU A 37 0.27 -16.67 -5.61
CA GLU A 37 1.14 -15.67 -6.22
C GLU A 37 1.72 -14.68 -5.21
N VAL A 38 1.15 -14.60 -4.01
CA VAL A 38 1.60 -13.72 -2.94
C VAL A 38 2.52 -14.50 -2.02
N GLN A 39 3.69 -13.95 -1.69
CA GLN A 39 4.57 -14.56 -0.69
C GLN A 39 4.10 -14.16 0.72
N SER A 40 3.69 -15.14 1.54
CA SER A 40 3.35 -14.95 2.96
C SER A 40 4.55 -15.33 3.84
N VAL A 41 5.29 -14.35 4.32
CA VAL A 41 6.44 -14.65 5.20
C VAL A 41 5.92 -14.99 6.60
N GLU A 42 6.19 -16.23 7.06
CA GLU A 42 5.91 -16.68 8.44
C GLU A 42 6.52 -15.70 9.46
N LEU A 43 5.64 -15.17 10.29
CA LEU A 43 5.95 -14.22 11.34
C LEU A 43 6.02 -14.98 12.67
N CYS A 44 7.24 -15.43 12.96
CA CYS A 44 7.91 -15.60 14.26
C CYS A 44 8.97 -16.69 14.06
N PRO A 45 10.13 -16.36 13.47
CA PRO A 45 11.24 -17.28 13.45
C PRO A 45 11.87 -17.28 14.85
N ASP A 46 12.24 -18.47 15.32
CA ASP A 46 13.19 -18.65 16.41
C ASP A 46 14.45 -17.82 16.17
N ASN A 47 15.28 -17.69 17.22
CA ASN A 47 16.45 -16.83 17.46
C ASN A 47 17.48 -16.57 16.31
N GLU A 48 17.27 -17.06 15.09
CA GLU A 48 18.18 -16.99 13.95
C GLU A 48 17.90 -15.91 12.90
N THR A 49 16.74 -15.22 12.85
CA THR A 49 16.53 -14.13 11.86
C THR A 49 17.04 -12.77 12.33
N ARG A 50 18.31 -12.73 12.75
CA ARG A 50 19.04 -11.49 12.97
C ARG A 50 19.43 -10.88 11.62
N GLY A 51 18.50 -10.15 11.02
CA GLY A 51 18.77 -9.33 9.83
C GLY A 51 17.62 -9.31 8.84
N LYS A 52 16.83 -8.23 8.88
CA LYS A 52 15.87 -7.79 7.86
C LYS A 52 14.91 -8.85 7.32
N LYS A 53 13.65 -8.80 7.75
CA LYS A 53 12.55 -9.39 6.97
C LYS A 53 11.43 -8.37 6.82
N LEU A 54 11.39 -7.76 5.65
CA LEU A 54 10.28 -6.96 5.14
C LEU A 54 9.02 -7.84 5.14
N HIS A 55 7.93 -7.39 5.78
CA HIS A 55 6.72 -8.19 5.95
C HIS A 55 5.66 -7.88 4.90
N LEU A 56 5.63 -6.63 4.42
CA LEU A 56 4.81 -6.20 3.30
C LEU A 56 5.58 -5.13 2.55
N LEU A 57 5.53 -5.19 1.21
CA LEU A 57 5.92 -4.11 0.33
C LEU A 57 4.95 -4.09 -0.85
N VAL A 58 4.30 -2.96 -1.06
CA VAL A 58 3.43 -2.71 -2.20
C VAL A 58 4.10 -1.63 -3.07
N THR A 59 4.64 -2.07 -4.19
CA THR A 59 5.26 -1.21 -5.23
C THR A 59 4.37 -1.03 -6.46
N PHE A 60 3.13 -1.54 -6.41
CA PHE A 60 2.14 -1.55 -7.51
C PHE A 60 2.57 -2.23 -8.83
N GLY A 61 3.77 -2.84 -8.87
CA GLY A 61 4.33 -3.57 -10.00
C GLY A 61 4.94 -2.65 -11.05
N ASN A 62 5.15 -3.19 -12.26
CA ASN A 62 5.65 -2.42 -13.40
C ASN A 62 4.96 -2.83 -14.72
N GLY A 63 5.09 -1.99 -15.74
CA GLY A 63 4.59 -2.26 -17.08
C GLY A 63 4.81 -1.12 -18.08
N SER A 64 4.56 -1.41 -19.35
CA SER A 64 4.70 -0.46 -20.45
C SER A 64 3.46 0.41 -20.68
N SER A 65 2.27 -0.08 -20.30
CA SER A 65 1.03 0.68 -20.38
C SER A 65 1.02 1.76 -19.32
N GLN A 66 0.48 2.95 -19.63
CA GLN A 66 0.42 4.03 -18.63
C GLN A 66 -0.42 3.65 -17.42
N TYR A 67 -1.56 2.98 -17.63
CA TYR A 67 -2.49 2.56 -16.59
C TYR A 67 -2.40 1.05 -16.37
N SER A 68 -2.05 0.64 -15.15
CA SER A 68 -2.08 -0.76 -14.75
C SER A 68 -3.51 -1.27 -14.68
N GLN A 69 -3.73 -2.51 -15.12
CA GLN A 69 -5.01 -3.21 -14.97
C GLN A 69 -5.13 -3.92 -13.61
N ALA A 70 -4.14 -3.77 -12.72
CA ALA A 70 -4.20 -4.30 -11.36
C ALA A 70 -5.28 -3.59 -10.54
N THR A 71 -5.94 -4.31 -9.64
CA THR A 71 -6.87 -3.76 -8.65
C THR A 71 -6.27 -3.79 -7.23
N PRO A 72 -6.79 -3.02 -6.26
CA PRO A 72 -6.33 -3.06 -4.87
C PRO A 72 -6.26 -4.47 -4.26
N ASP A 73 -7.21 -5.35 -4.62
CA ASP A 73 -7.25 -6.74 -4.15
C ASP A 73 -5.97 -7.51 -4.50
N ARG A 74 -5.35 -7.22 -5.65
CA ARG A 74 -4.06 -7.84 -6.04
C ARG A 74 -2.95 -7.56 -5.03
N PHE A 75 -3.06 -6.44 -4.30
CA PHE A 75 -2.08 -5.98 -3.32
C PHE A 75 -2.61 -6.11 -1.87
N ASN A 76 -3.70 -6.87 -1.67
CA ASN A 76 -4.31 -7.16 -0.36
C ASN A 76 -4.70 -5.90 0.44
N PHE A 77 -5.28 -4.90 -0.22
CA PHE A 77 -5.86 -3.76 0.46
C PHE A 77 -7.17 -3.33 -0.19
N SER A 78 -7.97 -2.60 0.59
CA SER A 78 -9.16 -1.90 0.10
C SER A 78 -8.99 -0.39 0.25
N THR A 79 -9.76 0.36 -0.54
CA THR A 79 -9.76 1.82 -0.55
C THR A 79 -11.19 2.33 -0.70
N SER A 80 -11.47 3.53 -0.20
CA SER A 80 -12.76 4.18 -0.45
C SER A 80 -12.80 4.94 -1.78
N TYR A 81 -11.69 4.99 -2.51
CA TYR A 81 -11.55 5.70 -3.77
C TYR A 81 -11.98 4.82 -4.95
N THR A 82 -12.45 5.45 -6.02
CA THR A 82 -12.91 4.74 -7.23
C THR A 82 -11.79 4.64 -8.26
N GLN A 83 -11.45 3.42 -8.66
CA GLN A 83 -10.39 3.20 -9.66
C GLN A 83 -10.82 3.65 -11.05
N GLN A 84 -9.89 4.27 -11.78
CA GLN A 84 -10.00 4.61 -13.19
C GLN A 84 -8.81 4.02 -13.96
N PHE A 85 -9.04 3.69 -15.23
CA PHE A 85 -8.01 3.18 -16.16
C PHE A 85 -7.72 4.19 -17.29
N GLN A 86 -7.89 5.47 -16.96
CA GLN A 86 -7.82 6.64 -17.83
C GLN A 86 -7.43 7.86 -16.96
N PRO A 87 -7.11 9.02 -17.56
CA PRO A 87 -6.83 10.23 -16.78
C PRO A 87 -7.93 10.51 -15.75
N ILE A 88 -7.55 10.64 -14.48
CA ILE A 88 -8.49 10.95 -13.40
C ILE A 88 -8.77 12.46 -13.35
N THR A 89 -10.04 12.85 -13.45
CA THR A 89 -10.47 14.26 -13.51
C THR A 89 -11.47 14.66 -12.42
N TYR A 90 -11.85 13.70 -11.57
CA TYR A 90 -12.85 13.89 -10.52
C TYR A 90 -12.30 13.46 -9.17
N ASP A 91 -12.62 14.23 -8.14
CA ASP A 91 -12.28 13.94 -6.75
C ASP A 91 -12.80 12.55 -6.33
N GLY A 92 -12.08 11.88 -5.42
CA GLY A 92 -12.46 10.55 -4.95
C GLY A 92 -12.08 9.42 -5.92
N SER A 93 -11.20 9.69 -6.88
CA SER A 93 -10.72 8.70 -7.85
C SER A 93 -9.22 8.43 -7.76
N PHE A 94 -8.81 7.27 -8.29
CA PHE A 94 -7.41 6.89 -8.34
C PHE A 94 -7.05 6.05 -9.56
N SER A 95 -5.75 5.96 -9.84
CA SER A 95 -5.19 5.02 -10.83
C SER A 95 -3.83 4.51 -10.36
N PHE A 96 -3.46 3.31 -10.79
CA PHE A 96 -2.08 2.87 -10.75
C PHE A 96 -1.41 3.23 -12.08
N ILE A 97 -0.42 4.13 -12.05
CA ILE A 97 0.19 4.70 -13.25
C ILE A 97 1.71 4.68 -13.19
N ASN A 98 2.38 4.52 -14.33
CA ASN A 98 3.86 4.53 -14.37
C ASN A 98 4.46 5.91 -14.64
N ARG A 99 3.63 6.86 -15.08
CA ARG A 99 4.00 8.26 -15.31
C ARG A 99 2.83 9.16 -15.00
N ILE A 100 3.10 10.21 -14.22
CA ILE A 100 2.10 11.24 -13.93
C ILE A 100 1.70 11.96 -15.21
N ASN A 101 0.40 11.95 -15.50
CA ASN A 101 -0.21 12.77 -16.54
C ASN A 101 -0.77 14.06 -15.95
N ASP A 102 -0.91 15.08 -16.80
CA ASP A 102 -1.59 16.32 -16.41
C ASP A 102 -3.07 16.04 -16.04
N ASP A 103 -3.62 16.83 -15.11
CA ASP A 103 -5.01 16.78 -14.66
C ASP A 103 -5.99 17.40 -15.67
N THR A 104 -5.52 17.67 -16.89
CA THR A 104 -6.18 18.46 -17.95
C THR A 104 -6.37 19.94 -17.63
N LYS A 105 -6.01 20.40 -16.43
CA LYS A 105 -6.08 21.80 -15.98
C LYS A 105 -4.70 22.42 -15.79
N GLY A 106 -3.62 21.65 -15.93
CA GLY A 106 -2.27 22.14 -15.72
C GLY A 106 -1.91 22.28 -14.24
N ALA A 107 -2.59 21.60 -13.32
CA ALA A 107 -2.24 21.69 -11.91
C ALA A 107 -1.08 20.75 -11.55
N TRP A 108 -0.98 19.60 -12.22
CA TRP A 108 -0.09 18.53 -11.80
C TRP A 108 1.30 18.58 -12.45
N HIS A 109 2.26 17.95 -11.79
CA HIS A 109 3.50 17.52 -12.41
C HIS A 109 3.19 16.56 -13.57
N THR A 110 4.07 16.52 -14.56
CA THR A 110 3.94 15.62 -15.72
C THR A 110 5.23 14.84 -15.92
N ASP A 111 5.11 13.64 -16.48
CA ASP A 111 6.21 12.72 -16.85
C ASP A 111 7.10 12.23 -15.70
N ALA A 112 6.77 12.58 -14.46
CA ALA A 112 7.44 12.05 -13.28
C ALA A 112 7.14 10.55 -13.10
N THR A 113 8.18 9.78 -12.74
CA THR A 113 8.14 8.34 -12.53
C THR A 113 7.80 7.98 -11.09
N ASP A 114 7.71 6.68 -10.81
CA ASP A 114 7.58 6.11 -9.47
C ASP A 114 8.72 6.54 -8.54
N HIS A 115 8.62 6.15 -7.26
CA HIS A 115 9.63 6.52 -6.27
C HIS A 115 11.01 5.91 -6.58
N THR A 116 11.06 4.72 -7.16
CA THR A 116 12.33 4.04 -7.44
C THR A 116 13.08 4.60 -8.66
N GLY A 117 12.40 5.41 -9.48
CA GLY A 117 12.93 5.94 -10.72
C GLY A 117 12.87 4.94 -11.88
N ASP A 118 12.12 3.83 -11.73
CA ASP A 118 11.84 2.88 -12.80
C ASP A 118 10.84 3.52 -13.79
N PRO A 119 11.21 3.76 -15.06
CA PRO A 119 10.31 4.30 -16.07
C PRO A 119 9.02 3.51 -16.30
N GLY A 120 9.01 2.22 -15.91
CA GLY A 120 7.84 1.35 -15.96
C GLY A 120 7.22 1.06 -14.61
N GLY A 121 7.81 1.51 -13.50
CA GLY A 121 7.29 1.29 -12.14
C GLY A 121 5.96 1.99 -11.96
N TYR A 122 4.94 1.29 -11.46
CA TYR A 122 3.63 1.88 -11.17
C TYR A 122 3.63 2.55 -9.79
N MET A 123 2.93 3.67 -9.68
CA MET A 123 2.62 4.35 -8.43
C MET A 123 1.10 4.48 -8.27
N PHE A 124 0.64 4.70 -7.03
CA PHE A 124 -0.76 4.93 -6.70
C PHE A 124 -1.06 6.44 -6.71
N LEU A 125 -1.56 6.93 -7.85
CA LEU A 125 -1.97 8.31 -8.05
C LEU A 125 -3.42 8.51 -7.57
N VAL A 126 -3.65 9.52 -6.74
CA VAL A 126 -4.96 9.80 -6.14
C VAL A 126 -5.34 11.26 -6.32
N ASN A 127 -6.55 11.47 -6.86
CA ASN A 127 -7.24 12.75 -6.82
C ASN A 127 -8.14 12.76 -5.57
N ALA A 128 -7.74 13.49 -4.53
CA ALA A 128 -8.25 13.28 -3.18
C ALA A 128 -9.65 13.89 -2.97
N ASP A 129 -10.56 13.16 -2.32
CA ASP A 129 -11.94 13.62 -2.10
C ASP A 129 -11.97 14.78 -1.08
N PRO A 130 -12.88 15.76 -1.23
CA PRO A 130 -13.10 16.79 -0.22
C PRO A 130 -13.47 16.24 1.16
N ARG A 131 -14.05 15.04 1.22
CA ARG A 131 -14.32 14.29 2.45
C ARG A 131 -13.18 13.31 2.72
N PRO A 132 -12.73 13.18 3.98
CA PRO A 132 -11.74 12.19 4.37
C PRO A 132 -12.06 10.76 3.90
N GLY A 133 -11.31 10.27 2.91
CA GLY A 133 -11.37 8.90 2.39
C GLY A 133 -10.19 8.04 2.87
N GLN A 134 -10.36 6.72 2.85
CA GLN A 134 -9.29 5.76 3.12
C GLN A 134 -8.51 5.50 1.82
N PHE A 135 -7.25 5.94 1.76
CA PHE A 135 -6.36 5.58 0.66
C PHE A 135 -6.00 4.09 0.72
N TYR A 136 -5.76 3.58 1.92
CA TYR A 136 -5.31 2.21 2.14
C TYR A 136 -5.93 1.62 3.40
N ASN A 137 -6.43 0.41 3.30
CA ASN A 137 -6.96 -0.39 4.41
C ASN A 137 -6.58 -1.86 4.20
N SER A 138 -5.69 -2.37 5.05
CA SER A 138 -5.24 -3.76 4.99
C SER A 138 -5.16 -4.38 6.37
N THR A 139 -5.54 -5.65 6.47
CA THR A 139 -5.38 -6.46 7.69
C THR A 139 -4.09 -7.26 7.60
N VAL A 140 -3.22 -7.11 8.60
CA VAL A 140 -2.00 -7.91 8.72
C VAL A 140 -2.18 -8.91 9.86
N ASN A 141 -1.81 -10.16 9.59
CA ASN A 141 -1.95 -11.28 10.51
C ASN A 141 -0.58 -11.83 10.93
N ASN A 142 -0.60 -12.73 11.90
CA ASN A 142 0.55 -13.48 12.42
C ASN A 142 1.65 -12.63 13.07
N LEU A 143 1.40 -11.39 13.49
CA LEU A 143 2.43 -10.57 14.14
C LEU A 143 2.98 -11.22 15.42
N CYS A 144 4.28 -11.04 15.65
CA CYS A 144 4.90 -11.39 16.92
C CYS A 144 4.60 -10.30 17.94
N ILE A 145 3.72 -10.61 18.89
CA ILE A 145 3.33 -9.70 19.97
C ILE A 145 4.58 -9.26 20.74
N GLY A 146 4.67 -7.95 21.02
CA GLY A 146 5.81 -7.36 21.72
C GLY A 146 6.97 -6.92 20.82
N LEU A 147 6.99 -7.30 19.54
CA LEU A 147 7.95 -6.73 18.59
C LEU A 147 7.51 -5.35 18.11
N ARG A 148 8.49 -4.50 17.77
CA ARG A 148 8.25 -3.19 17.17
C ARG A 148 8.24 -3.29 15.65
N TYR A 149 7.18 -2.75 15.05
CA TYR A 149 6.99 -2.66 13.61
C TYR A 149 6.95 -1.21 13.14
N GLU A 150 7.32 -0.97 11.89
CA GLU A 150 7.15 0.28 11.14
C GLU A 150 6.10 0.06 10.06
N PHE A 151 5.13 0.98 9.95
CA PHE A 151 4.22 1.10 8.81
C PHE A 151 4.50 2.44 8.12
N SER A 152 4.83 2.39 6.83
CA SER A 152 5.29 3.57 6.09
C SER A 152 4.88 3.54 4.62
N ALA A 153 4.94 4.70 3.97
CA ALA A 153 4.83 4.85 2.52
C ALA A 153 5.64 6.06 2.06
N TYR A 154 6.03 6.08 0.79
CA TYR A 154 6.51 7.29 0.14
C TYR A 154 5.33 8.06 -0.42
N LEU A 155 5.29 9.35 -0.12
CA LEU A 155 4.26 10.27 -0.59
C LEU A 155 4.92 11.41 -1.37
N ALA A 156 4.28 11.83 -2.45
CA ALA A 156 4.64 13.03 -3.21
C ALA A 156 3.38 13.85 -3.48
N ASN A 157 3.46 15.17 -3.27
CA ASN A 157 2.42 16.08 -3.73
C ASN A 157 2.57 16.22 -5.25
N ILE A 158 1.52 15.85 -5.99
CA ILE A 158 1.56 15.91 -7.46
C ILE A 158 1.19 17.29 -7.99
N VAL A 159 0.66 18.16 -7.14
CA VAL A 159 0.31 19.53 -7.50
C VAL A 159 1.57 20.40 -7.52
N ARG A 160 1.76 21.13 -8.62
CA ARG A 160 2.87 22.08 -8.76
C ARG A 160 2.70 23.26 -7.79
N PRO A 161 3.75 24.07 -7.56
CA PRO A 161 3.73 25.20 -6.62
C PRO A 161 2.74 26.31 -7.00
N PHE A 162 1.46 26.11 -6.68
CA PHE A 162 0.35 27.03 -6.89
C PHE A 162 -0.19 27.63 -5.59
N GLY A 163 0.25 27.12 -4.43
CA GLY A 163 -0.24 27.57 -3.13
C GLY A 163 -1.64 27.04 -2.82
N THR A 164 -1.96 25.85 -3.31
CA THR A 164 -3.26 25.18 -3.10
C THR A 164 -3.23 24.37 -1.80
N ILE A 165 -4.33 23.64 -1.55
CA ILE A 165 -4.38 22.72 -0.42
C ILE A 165 -3.32 21.64 -0.62
N LYS A 166 -2.59 21.31 0.44
CA LYS A 166 -1.57 20.26 0.41
C LYS A 166 -2.14 18.95 0.92
N PRO A 167 -1.72 17.82 0.35
CA PRO A 167 -2.07 16.51 0.90
C PRO A 167 -1.62 16.41 2.35
N ASN A 168 -2.39 15.71 3.17
CA ASN A 168 -2.02 15.35 4.53
C ASN A 168 -2.60 13.97 4.80
N VAL A 169 -1.76 13.02 5.19
CA VAL A 169 -2.11 11.62 5.37
C VAL A 169 -1.99 11.25 6.83
N ARG A 170 -3.09 10.73 7.38
CA ARG A 170 -3.11 10.13 8.72
C ARG A 170 -2.85 8.64 8.60
N PHE A 171 -1.82 8.17 9.29
CA PHE A 171 -1.49 6.76 9.44
C PHE A 171 -2.11 6.26 10.73
N GLU A 172 -2.82 5.14 10.71
CA GLU A 172 -3.38 4.53 11.91
C GLU A 172 -3.10 3.01 11.96
N ILE A 173 -2.93 2.52 13.18
CA ILE A 173 -2.97 1.10 13.51
C ILE A 173 -4.20 0.86 14.37
N ARG A 174 -5.02 -0.11 14.00
CA ARG A 174 -6.23 -0.48 14.75
C ARG A 174 -6.28 -1.95 15.11
N SER A 175 -7.04 -2.28 16.16
CA SER A 175 -7.47 -3.66 16.39
C SER A 175 -8.40 -4.12 15.26
N PRO A 176 -8.45 -5.43 14.95
CA PRO A 176 -9.36 -5.95 13.94
C PRO A 176 -10.83 -5.74 14.35
N PRO A 177 -11.77 -5.83 13.38
CA PRO A 177 -13.19 -5.89 13.66
C PRO A 177 -13.53 -7.02 14.65
N PRO A 178 -14.56 -6.85 15.50
CA PRO A 178 -15.52 -5.75 15.51
C PRO A 178 -15.07 -4.50 16.29
N GLU A 179 -14.00 -4.59 17.09
CA GLU A 179 -13.61 -3.51 18.02
C GLU A 179 -13.14 -2.25 17.30
N ASN A 180 -12.36 -2.40 16.22
CA ASN A 180 -11.82 -1.29 15.42
C ASN A 180 -11.15 -0.18 16.27
N ARG A 181 -10.55 -0.56 17.40
CA ARG A 181 -9.97 0.36 18.38
C ARG A 181 -8.66 0.93 17.86
N LEU A 182 -8.49 2.26 17.94
CA LEU A 182 -7.22 2.91 17.63
C LEU A 182 -6.12 2.47 18.61
N ILE A 183 -5.02 1.96 18.08
CA ILE A 183 -3.82 1.58 18.85
C ILE A 183 -2.82 2.73 18.84
N VAL A 184 -2.48 3.25 17.66
CA VAL A 184 -1.60 4.40 17.49
C VAL A 184 -1.94 5.13 16.18
N GLN A 185 -1.62 6.41 16.12
CA GLN A 185 -1.69 7.20 14.90
C GLN A 185 -0.49 8.15 14.76
N SER A 186 -0.21 8.53 13.52
CA SER A 186 0.65 9.67 13.19
C SER A 186 0.08 10.43 12.00
N PHE A 187 0.66 11.58 11.71
CA PHE A 187 0.28 12.44 10.60
C PHE A 187 1.52 12.75 9.78
N SER A 188 1.41 12.77 8.45
CA SER A 188 2.48 13.26 7.59
C SER A 188 2.76 14.75 7.78
N GLY A 189 1.78 15.50 8.29
CA GLY A 189 1.71 16.94 8.08
C GLY A 189 1.37 17.25 6.62
N GLU A 190 1.51 18.51 6.22
CA GLU A 190 1.38 18.88 4.80
C GLU A 190 2.51 18.25 3.98
N VAL A 191 2.16 17.53 2.92
CA VAL A 191 3.11 17.07 1.90
C VAL A 191 3.40 18.27 0.98
N PRO A 192 4.64 18.80 0.97
CA PRO A 192 4.94 20.08 0.35
C PRO A 192 4.80 20.03 -1.17
N GLU A 193 4.37 21.15 -1.76
CA GLU A 193 4.50 21.41 -3.19
C GLU A 193 5.98 21.71 -3.49
N GLU A 194 6.52 21.13 -4.55
CA GLU A 194 7.92 21.28 -4.93
C GLU A 194 8.03 21.62 -6.41
N LYS A 195 9.12 22.29 -6.83
CA LYS A 195 9.32 22.60 -8.27
C LYS A 195 9.51 21.33 -9.12
N THR A 196 10.06 20.29 -8.50
CA THR A 196 10.25 18.97 -9.06
C THR A 196 9.57 17.96 -8.14
N LEU A 197 8.82 17.01 -8.70
CA LEU A 197 8.15 15.98 -7.91
C LEU A 197 9.17 15.32 -6.97
N THR A 198 8.93 15.42 -5.66
CA THR A 198 9.85 14.92 -4.64
C THR A 198 9.11 13.96 -3.72
N TRP A 199 9.61 12.73 -3.68
CA TRP A 199 9.12 11.68 -2.80
C TRP A 199 9.69 11.83 -1.39
N ARG A 200 8.86 11.68 -0.37
CA ARG A 200 9.26 11.68 1.04
C ARG A 200 8.62 10.51 1.78
N LYS A 201 9.38 9.84 2.65
CA LYS A 201 8.89 8.72 3.45
C LYS A 201 8.14 9.24 4.68
N TYR A 202 6.91 8.74 4.89
CA TYR A 202 6.08 9.02 6.06
C TYR A 202 5.59 7.72 6.69
N GLY A 203 5.19 7.75 7.96
CA GLY A 203 4.70 6.56 8.64
C GLY A 203 4.65 6.68 10.16
N LEU A 204 4.61 5.53 10.83
CA LEU A 204 4.71 5.40 12.29
C LEU A 204 5.40 4.10 12.67
N SER A 205 5.75 3.99 13.96
CA SER A 205 6.13 2.70 14.55
C SER A 205 5.26 2.38 15.77
N PHE A 206 5.08 1.09 16.05
CA PHE A 206 4.32 0.61 17.21
C PHE A 206 4.84 -0.74 17.69
N ILE A 207 4.52 -1.09 18.94
CA ILE A 207 4.74 -2.43 19.48
C ILE A 207 3.46 -3.23 19.25
N ALA A 208 3.55 -4.39 18.59
CA ALA A 208 2.38 -5.20 18.27
C ALA A 208 1.67 -5.68 19.56
N PRO A 209 0.42 -5.26 19.81
CA PRO A 209 -0.33 -5.67 21.00
C PRO A 209 -1.09 -6.99 20.79
N SER A 210 -1.24 -7.43 19.54
CA SER A 210 -1.95 -8.61 19.09
C SER A 210 -1.28 -9.16 17.84
N SER A 211 -1.59 -10.42 17.50
CA SER A 211 -1.10 -11.08 16.28
C SER A 211 -1.78 -10.57 15.00
N THR A 212 -2.89 -9.84 15.13
CA THR A 212 -3.61 -9.25 14.00
C THR A 212 -3.88 -7.77 14.27
N ILE A 213 -3.64 -6.93 13.26
CA ILE A 213 -3.91 -5.49 13.26
C ILE A 213 -4.44 -5.04 11.91
N VAL A 214 -5.01 -3.84 11.86
CA VAL A 214 -5.42 -3.15 10.63
C VAL A 214 -4.53 -1.93 10.43
N LEU A 215 -3.97 -1.81 9.22
CA LEU A 215 -3.18 -0.69 8.74
C LEU A 215 -4.07 0.25 7.93
N LEU A 216 -4.08 1.54 8.27
CA LEU A 216 -4.87 2.56 7.56
C LEU A 216 -4.01 3.74 7.14
N MET A 217 -4.20 4.19 5.89
CA MET A 217 -3.84 5.54 5.45
C MET A 217 -5.11 6.29 5.05
N ILE A 218 -5.33 7.45 5.65
CA ILE A 218 -6.58 8.21 5.52
C ILE A 218 -6.23 9.64 5.12
N SER A 219 -6.99 10.20 4.17
CA SER A 219 -6.90 11.64 3.86
C SER A 219 -7.27 12.47 5.10
N ASN A 220 -6.41 13.42 5.43
CA ASN A 220 -6.56 14.36 6.54
C ASN A 220 -6.37 15.81 6.08
N ALA A 221 -6.27 16.04 4.77
CA ALA A 221 -6.27 17.38 4.20
C ALA A 221 -7.68 17.98 4.24
N PRO A 222 -7.81 19.31 4.36
CA PRO A 222 -9.08 19.97 4.07
C PRO A 222 -9.47 19.69 2.60
N GLY A 223 -10.77 19.63 2.31
CA GLY A 223 -11.25 19.45 0.95
C GLY A 223 -11.13 20.72 0.09
N GLY A 224 -11.05 20.57 -1.23
CA GLY A 224 -10.96 21.67 -2.20
C GLY A 224 -9.88 21.44 -3.25
N GLY A 225 -9.60 22.47 -4.07
CA GLY A 225 -8.58 22.37 -5.12
C GLY A 225 -7.17 22.19 -4.56
N GLY A 226 -6.46 21.16 -5.02
CA GLY A 226 -5.18 20.71 -4.49
C GLY A 226 -5.34 19.32 -3.89
N ASN A 227 -4.54 19.00 -2.86
CA ASN A 227 -4.56 17.79 -2.02
C ASN A 227 -4.28 16.45 -2.70
N ASP A 228 -4.14 16.45 -4.02
CA ASP A 228 -3.79 15.29 -4.83
C ASP A 228 -2.36 14.82 -4.57
N LEU A 229 -2.16 13.51 -4.59
CA LEU A 229 -0.88 12.91 -4.24
C LEU A 229 -0.61 11.62 -5.00
N ALA A 230 0.68 11.28 -5.09
CA ALA A 230 1.14 9.97 -5.47
C ALA A 230 1.65 9.25 -4.22
N ILE A 231 1.35 7.96 -4.13
CA ILE A 231 1.73 7.05 -3.06
C ILE A 231 2.52 5.92 -3.68
N ASP A 232 3.65 5.57 -3.07
CA ASP A 232 4.46 4.44 -3.52
C ASP A 232 5.14 3.74 -2.34
N ASP A 233 5.62 2.52 -2.58
CA ASP A 233 6.39 1.73 -1.62
C ASP A 233 5.74 1.65 -0.23
N ILE A 234 4.45 1.26 -0.18
CA ILE A 234 3.76 1.02 1.09
C ILE A 234 4.41 -0.20 1.75
N ALA A 235 5.06 0.01 2.89
CA ALA A 235 5.89 -0.98 3.55
C ALA A 235 5.45 -1.21 5.00
N PHE A 236 5.51 -2.47 5.41
CA PHE A 236 5.38 -2.91 6.80
C PHE A 236 6.59 -3.78 7.16
N THR A 237 7.37 -3.36 8.16
CA THR A 237 8.65 -3.99 8.49
C THR A 237 8.83 -4.16 10.00
N VAL A 238 9.64 -5.14 10.43
CA VAL A 238 10.13 -5.20 11.82
C VAL A 238 11.32 -4.27 11.98
N CYS A 239 11.28 -3.45 13.03
CA CYS A 239 12.43 -2.68 13.48
C CYS A 239 13.52 -3.64 14.00
N SER A 240 14.57 -3.88 13.22
CA SER A 240 15.74 -4.63 13.69
C SER A 240 16.59 -3.71 14.61
N ASN A 241 16.64 -3.99 15.92
CA ASN A 241 17.48 -3.37 16.97
C ASN A 241 17.91 -1.89 16.81
N LYS A 242 17.28 -1.04 17.65
CA LYS A 242 17.64 0.27 18.25
C LYS A 242 18.55 1.33 17.57
N ASP A 243 19.39 1.04 16.58
CA ASP A 243 20.55 1.91 16.30
C ASP A 243 20.63 2.56 14.90
N SER A 244 19.61 2.51 14.03
CA SER A 244 19.67 3.34 12.81
C SER A 244 18.32 3.60 12.14
N GLY A 245 17.91 4.88 12.07
CA GLY A 245 17.01 5.44 11.05
C GLY A 245 15.54 4.99 11.07
N PHE A 246 14.67 5.83 11.64
CA PHE A 246 13.22 5.66 11.90
C PHE A 246 12.75 4.37 12.60
N CYS A 247 13.43 4.04 13.70
CA CYS A 247 12.80 3.63 14.96
C CYS A 247 13.59 4.32 16.11
N PRO A 248 13.24 5.57 16.53
CA PRO A 248 12.68 5.78 17.88
C PRO A 248 11.60 6.90 17.92
N SER A 249 10.63 6.86 18.83
CA SER A 249 10.82 7.47 20.15
C SER A 249 10.33 6.59 21.31
N LYS A 250 10.97 6.83 22.46
CA LYS A 250 10.64 6.29 23.79
C LYS A 250 9.14 6.27 24.08
#